data_AF-A0A9P9HXL2-F1
#
_entry.id   AF-A0A9P9HXL2-F1
#
_cell.length_a   1.000
_cell.length_b   1.000
_cell.length_c   1.000
_cell.angle_alpha   90.00
_cell.angle_beta   90.00
_cell.angle_gamma   90.00
#
_symmetry.space_group_name_H-M   'P 1'
#
loop_
_entity.id
_entity.type
_entity.pdbx_description
1 polymer ?
#
loop_
_entity_poly.entity_id
_entity_poly.type
_entity_poly.pdbx_seq_one_letter_code
_entity_poly.pdbx_strand_id
1 'polypeptide(L)' 'MYQAAIPEELSFGKGDYLAVLRHQDDGWWEAEVHGGDGSVGLVPSNYLAAC' A
#
# COMPACT_ATOMS: atom_id res chain seq x y z
N MET A 1 11.14 -2.39 -3.84
CA MET A 1 10.67 -1.21 -3.10
C MET A 1 9.81 -0.44 -4.08
N TYR A 2 8.55 -0.22 -3.72
CA TYR A 2 7.63 0.59 -4.49
C TYR A 2 7.70 2.02 -3.92
N GLN A 3 7.83 3.00 -4.81
CA GLN A 3 7.91 4.40 -4.43
C GLN A 3 6.68 5.11 -4.98
N ALA A 4 5.98 5.82 -4.12
CA ALA A 4 4.83 6.63 -4.47
C ALA A 4 5.23 7.65 -5.55
N ALA A 5 4.55 7.62 -6.68
CA ALA A 5 4.69 8.58 -7.77
C ALA A 5 3.79 9.80 -7.56
N ILE A 6 2.66 9.62 -6.87
CA ILE A 6 1.74 10.70 -6.46
C ILE A 6 1.60 10.76 -4.93
N PRO A 7 1.22 11.91 -4.35
CA PRO A 7 1.05 12.05 -2.90
C PRO A 7 -0.05 11.16 -2.30
N GLU A 8 -0.96 10.64 -3.13
CA GLU A 8 -1.99 9.69 -2.73
C GLU A 8 -1.49 8.24 -2.70
N GLU A 9 -0.35 7.93 -3.32
CA GLU A 9 0.25 6.59 -3.28
C GLU A 9 1.13 6.41 -2.04
N LEU A 10 1.25 5.15 -1.60
CA LEU A 10 2.09 4.80 -0.47
C LEU A 10 3.40 4.17 -0.94
N SER A 11 4.52 4.65 -0.40
CA SER A 11 5.83 4.01 -0.62
C SER A 11 6.02 2.86 0.36
N PHE A 12 6.38 1.67 -0.14
CA PHE A 12 6.59 0.49 0.70
C PHE A 12 7.74 -0.41 0.22
N GLY A 13 8.38 -1.10 1.15
CA GLY A 13 9.44 -2.07 0.91
C GLY A 13 8.92 -3.48 0.67
N LYS A 14 9.77 -4.32 0.07
CA LYS A 14 9.49 -5.77 0.01
C LYS A 14 9.71 -6.35 1.41
N GLY A 15 8.68 -6.97 1.97
CA GLY A 15 8.72 -7.53 3.33
C GLY A 15 8.07 -6.63 4.38
N ASP A 16 7.64 -5.42 4.00
CA ASP A 16 6.77 -4.62 4.86
C ASP A 16 5.36 -5.21 4.86
N TYR A 17 4.72 -5.12 6.01
CA TYR A 17 3.32 -5.52 6.16
C TYR A 17 2.44 -4.31 5.95
N LEU A 18 1.47 -4.45 5.07
CA LEU A 18 0.51 -3.40 4.75
C LEU A 18 -0.86 -3.82 5.27
N ALA A 19 -1.47 -2.96 6.08
CA ALA A 19 -2.85 -3.14 6.53
C ALA A 19 -3.77 -2.56 5.47
N VAL A 20 -4.46 -3.41 4.72
CA VAL A 20 -5.42 -2.96 3.71
C VAL A 20 -6.69 -2.46 4.40
N LEU A 21 -6.96 -1.17 4.25
CA LEU A 21 -8.13 -0.50 4.79
C LEU A 21 -9.30 -0.57 3.81
N ARG A 22 -9.01 -0.47 2.50
CA ARG A 22 -10.04 -0.41 1.47
C ARG A 22 -9.61 -1.11 0.19
N HIS A 23 -10.42 -2.06 -0.26
CA HIS A 23 -10.27 -2.69 -1.58
C HIS A 23 -11.06 -1.88 -2.61
N GLN A 24 -10.42 -1.57 -3.74
CA GLN A 24 -11.08 -1.01 -4.90
C GLN A 24 -10.90 -1.97 -6.09
N ASP A 25 -11.92 -2.02 -6.96
CA ASP A 25 -11.96 -2.92 -8.12
C ASP A 25 -11.11 -2.42 -9.30
N ASP A 26 -10.55 -1.22 -9.20
CA ASP A 26 -9.64 -0.61 -10.18
C ASP A 26 -8.19 -1.11 -10.07
N GLY A 27 -7.91 -2.00 -9.10
CA GLY A 27 -6.60 -2.56 -8.83
C GLY A 27 -5.76 -1.78 -7.82
N TRP A 28 -6.27 -0.67 -7.28
CA TRP A 28 -5.59 0.15 -6.27
C TRP A 28 -6.24 -0.01 -4.91
N TRP A 29 -5.50 -0.51 -3.95
CA TRP A 29 -6.01 -0.71 -2.60
C TRP A 29 -5.48 0.36 -1.69
N GLU A 30 -6.33 0.87 -0.81
CA GLU A 30 -5.92 1.80 0.22
C GLU A 30 -5.36 0.99 1.38
N ALA A 31 -4.10 1.22 1.71
CA ALA A 31 -3.40 0.50 2.77
C ALA A 31 -2.53 1.44 3.61
N GLU A 32 -2.13 0.96 4.77
CA GLU A 32 -1.24 1.63 5.70
C GLU A 32 -0.01 0.76 5.98
N VAL A 33 1.19 1.34 6.04
CA VAL A 33 2.40 0.59 6.39
C VAL A 33 2.39 0.29 7.89
N HIS A 34 2.37 -0.99 8.24
CA HIS A 34 2.43 -1.44 9.62
C HIS A 34 3.80 -1.09 10.24
N GLY A 35 3.80 -0.22 11.24
CA GLY A 35 5.02 0.26 11.89
C GLY A 35 5.68 1.47 11.21
N GLY A 36 5.04 2.06 10.19
CA GLY A 36 5.42 3.37 9.66
C GLY A 36 4.84 4.53 10.47
N ASP A 37 4.88 5.74 9.91
CA ASP A 37 4.31 6.98 10.51
C ASP A 37 2.76 7.02 10.53
N GLY A 38 2.07 5.91 10.23
CA GLY A 38 0.62 5.87 10.07
C GLY A 38 0.12 6.49 8.76
N SER A 39 1.02 6.61 7.77
CA SER A 39 0.68 7.11 6.44
C SER A 39 -0.18 6.08 5.72
N VAL A 40 -1.38 6.52 5.32
CA VAL A 40 -2.29 5.77 4.47
C VAL A 40 -2.11 6.22 3.03
N GLY A 41 -2.13 5.28 2.09
CA GLY A 41 -2.11 5.63 0.68
C GLY A 41 -2.51 4.45 -0.21
N LEU A 42 -2.61 4.74 -1.50
CA LEU A 42 -2.93 3.78 -2.53
C LEU A 42 -1.70 2.92 -2.82
N VAL A 43 -1.92 1.61 -2.82
CA VAL A 43 -0.94 0.62 -3.21
C VAL A 43 -1.50 -0.24 -4.33
N PRO A 44 -0.68 -0.54 -5.35
CA PRO A 44 -1.11 -1.43 -6.40
C PRO A 44 -1.26 -2.85 -5.83
N SER A 45 -2.46 -3.41 -5.96
CA SER A 45 -2.78 -4.79 -5.55
C SER A 45 -1.83 -5.83 -6.17
N ASN A 46 -1.28 -5.53 -7.35
CA ASN A 46 -0.35 -6.40 -8.07
C ASN A 46 0.99 -6.62 -7.32
N TYR A 47 1.33 -5.75 -6.37
CA TYR A 47 2.52 -5.86 -5.52
C TYR A 47 2.22 -6.44 -4.14
N LEU A 48 0.94 -6.63 -3.82
CA LEU A 48 0.49 -7.25 -2.59
C LEU A 48 0.31 -8.75 -2.82
N ALA A 49 0.81 -9.55 -1.87
CA ALA A 49 0.53 -10.98 -1.80
C ALA A 49 -0.33 -11.21 -0.56
N ALA A 50 -1.56 -11.69 -0.75
CA ALA A 50 -2.37 -12.15 0.36
C ALA A 50 -1.75 -13.47 0.89
N CYS A 51 -1.40 -13.48 2.18
CA CYS A 51 -0.90 -14.64 2.89
C CYS A 51 -2.04 -15.56 3.33
#